data_AF-H6V8R7-F1
#
_entry.id   AF-H6V8R7-F1
#
_cell.length_a   1.000
_cell.length_b   1.000
_cell.length_c   1.000
_cell.angle_alpha   90.00
_cell.angle_beta   90.00
_cell.angle_gamma   90.00
#
_symmetry.space_group_name_H-M   'P 1'
#
loop_
_entity.id
_entity.type
_entity.pdbx_description
1 polymer ?
#
loop_
_entity_poly.entity_id
_entity_poly.type
_entity_poly.pdbx_seq_one_letter_code
_entity_poly.pdbx_strand_id
1 'polypeptide(L)'
;VLKQIGYDFERGRLDISAHPFTTSFHPTDVRVTTRVHEQELQSCLFSCIHEGGHGLYDQGLDQRYFGTPLGDSVSLGIHESQSRLWENCVGRSRPFWHFFYPILQQTFPDQLHGMDVDHFYAAINRVKPSLIRVEADELTYNLHIMLRFEIEQALVEGKTQPEALPALWNDKMEEYLGIRPPSDTEGVLQDVHWSFGAFGYFPSYALG
;
A
#
# COMPACT_ATOMS: atom_id res chain seq x y z
N VAL A 1 9.78 10.37 -8.96
CA VAL A 1 10.05 8.92 -8.78
C VAL A 1 9.33 8.07 -9.80
N LEU A 2 8.01 8.12 -9.93
CA LEU A 2 7.22 7.33 -10.91
C LEU A 2 7.82 7.26 -12.32
N LYS A 3 8.16 8.42 -12.89
CA LYS A 3 8.80 8.49 -14.22
C LYS A 3 10.13 7.74 -14.29
N GLN A 4 10.91 7.72 -13.21
CA GLN A 4 12.22 7.06 -13.15
C GLN A 4 12.11 5.54 -12.99
N ILE A 5 11.05 5.04 -12.34
CA ILE A 5 10.78 3.59 -12.24
C ILE A 5 10.13 3.03 -13.52
N GLY A 6 9.78 3.91 -14.48
CA GLY A 6 9.29 3.53 -15.80
C GLY A 6 7.78 3.67 -16.01
N TYR A 7 7.05 4.25 -15.05
CA TYR A 7 5.62 4.51 -15.22
C TYR A 7 5.40 5.53 -16.34
N ASP A 8 4.63 5.15 -17.35
CA ASP A 8 4.39 5.94 -18.55
C ASP A 8 3.19 6.88 -18.35
N PHE A 9 3.48 8.18 -18.25
CA PHE A 9 2.47 9.24 -18.07
C PHE A 9 1.71 9.59 -19.36
N GLU A 10 2.11 9.09 -20.53
CA GLU A 10 1.27 9.16 -21.74
C GLU A 10 0.21 8.05 -21.74
N ARG A 11 0.38 7.03 -20.87
CA ARG A 11 -0.50 5.86 -20.71
C ARG A 11 -1.16 5.81 -19.34
N GLY A 12 -1.19 6.93 -18.63
CA GLY A 12 -1.60 6.99 -17.24
C GLY A 12 -1.46 8.38 -16.63
N ARG A 13 -1.85 8.51 -15.36
CA ARG A 13 -1.72 9.76 -14.58
C ARG A 13 -1.79 9.48 -13.09
N LEU A 14 -1.33 10.47 -12.30
CA LEU A 14 -1.41 10.49 -10.85
C LEU A 14 -2.46 11.48 -10.38
N ASP A 15 -3.34 11.04 -9.47
CA ASP A 15 -4.42 11.84 -8.86
C ASP A 15 -4.44 11.73 -7.34
N ILE A 16 -5.29 12.54 -6.69
CA ILE A 16 -5.53 12.45 -5.23
C ILE A 16 -6.83 11.68 -4.96
N SER A 17 -6.79 10.76 -4.00
CA SER A 17 -7.96 10.07 -3.46
C SER A 17 -7.87 9.92 -1.94
N ALA A 18 -8.99 9.52 -1.31
CA ALA A 18 -9.02 9.24 0.13
C ALA A 18 -8.22 7.99 0.51
N HIS A 19 -8.23 6.98 -0.36
CA HIS A 19 -7.42 5.76 -0.26
C HIS A 19 -6.65 5.61 -1.58
N PRO A 20 -5.31 5.53 -1.57
CA PRO A 20 -4.54 5.24 -2.77
C PRO A 20 -5.01 3.95 -3.45
N PHE A 21 -5.07 3.95 -4.78
CA PHE A 21 -5.35 2.77 -5.58
C PHE A 21 -4.81 2.93 -7.00
N THR A 22 -4.72 1.79 -7.68
CA THR A 22 -4.44 1.69 -9.11
C THR A 22 -5.67 1.14 -9.81
N THR A 23 -6.00 1.70 -10.97
CA THR A 23 -7.07 1.18 -11.82
C THR A 23 -6.63 1.19 -13.27
N SER A 24 -6.90 0.09 -13.98
CA SER A 24 -6.58 -0.09 -15.38
C SER A 24 -7.86 -0.18 -16.19
N PHE A 25 -8.03 0.73 -17.16
CA PHE A 25 -9.11 0.68 -18.15
C PHE A 25 -8.65 0.01 -19.45
N HIS A 26 -7.36 0.11 -19.72
CA HIS A 26 -6.63 -0.46 -20.85
C HIS A 26 -5.13 -0.43 -20.47
N PRO A 27 -4.26 -1.29 -21.02
CA PRO A 27 -2.81 -1.15 -20.79
C PRO A 27 -2.25 0.24 -21.14
N THR A 28 -2.97 1.06 -21.93
CA THR A 28 -2.60 2.45 -22.26
C THR A 28 -3.41 3.51 -21.49
N ASP A 29 -4.23 3.12 -20.52
CA ASP A 29 -4.92 4.03 -19.59
C ASP A 29 -4.96 3.36 -18.21
N VAL A 30 -3.83 3.41 -17.53
CA VAL A 30 -3.62 2.86 -16.17
C VAL A 30 -3.38 4.03 -15.23
N ARG A 31 -4.29 4.28 -14.30
CA ARG A 31 -4.26 5.46 -13.42
C ARG A 31 -3.94 5.06 -12.01
N VAL A 32 -3.13 5.89 -11.36
CA VAL A 32 -2.72 5.71 -9.97
C VAL A 32 -3.20 6.90 -9.16
N THR A 33 -3.51 6.68 -7.90
CA THR A 33 -3.84 7.75 -6.97
C THR A 33 -2.94 7.71 -5.74
N THR A 34 -2.87 8.83 -5.04
CA THR A 34 -2.17 8.94 -3.77
C THR A 34 -2.97 9.80 -2.79
N ARG A 35 -2.49 9.87 -1.55
CA ARG A 35 -2.99 10.77 -0.52
C ARG A 35 -1.82 11.59 0.01
N VAL A 36 -2.07 12.87 0.23
CA VAL A 36 -1.06 13.79 0.77
C VAL A 36 -1.36 14.09 2.23
N HIS A 37 -0.37 13.80 3.08
CA HIS A 37 -0.32 14.25 4.46
C HIS A 37 0.84 15.24 4.58
N GLU A 38 0.54 16.52 4.86
CA GLU A 38 1.55 17.59 4.84
C GLU A 38 2.71 17.35 5.80
N GLN A 39 2.47 16.58 6.87
CA GLN A 39 3.44 16.29 7.92
C GLN A 39 4.11 14.92 7.77
N GLU A 40 3.72 14.13 6.75
CA GLU A 40 4.17 12.75 6.58
C GLU A 40 4.55 12.46 5.13
N LEU A 41 5.79 12.81 4.77
CA LEU A 41 6.36 12.56 3.44
C LEU A 41 6.20 11.11 2.98
N GLN A 42 6.42 10.16 3.90
CA GLN A 42 6.44 8.73 3.61
C GLN A 42 5.09 8.24 3.07
N SER A 43 3.97 8.75 3.59
CA SER A 43 2.63 8.33 3.20
C SER A 43 2.39 8.59 1.71
N CYS A 44 2.63 9.81 1.22
CA CYS A 44 2.47 10.15 -0.19
C CYS A 44 3.52 9.45 -1.07
N LEU A 45 4.80 9.46 -0.65
CA LEU A 45 5.87 8.93 -1.49
C LEU A 45 5.77 7.42 -1.70
N PHE A 46 5.60 6.64 -0.63
CA PHE A 46 5.54 5.19 -0.74
C PHE A 46 4.22 4.71 -1.33
N SER A 47 3.09 5.40 -1.06
CA SER A 47 1.85 5.08 -1.79
C SER A 47 2.00 5.35 -3.29
N CYS A 48 2.64 6.44 -3.71
CA CYS A 48 2.92 6.66 -5.13
C CYS A 48 3.76 5.53 -5.73
N ILE A 49 4.81 5.07 -5.04
CA ILE A 49 5.67 3.98 -5.55
C ILE A 49 4.91 2.65 -5.59
N HIS A 50 4.12 2.37 -4.56
CA HIS A 50 3.27 1.19 -4.44
C HIS A 50 2.29 1.08 -5.60
N GLU A 51 1.44 2.12 -5.77
CA GLU A 51 0.49 2.17 -6.88
C GLU A 51 1.21 2.25 -8.24
N GLY A 52 2.38 2.89 -8.29
CA GLY A 52 3.26 2.86 -9.46
C GLY A 52 3.69 1.44 -9.86
N GLY A 53 3.97 0.57 -8.89
CA GLY A 53 4.35 -0.83 -9.15
C GLY A 53 3.20 -1.66 -9.71
N HIS A 54 1.98 -1.47 -9.19
CA HIS A 54 0.77 -2.00 -9.81
C HIS A 54 0.61 -1.47 -11.25
N GLY A 55 0.76 -0.15 -11.41
CA GLY A 55 0.61 0.50 -12.71
C GLY A 55 1.62 0.00 -13.75
N LEU A 56 2.85 -0.30 -13.34
CA LEU A 56 3.88 -0.90 -14.19
C LEU A 56 3.51 -2.30 -14.67
N TYR A 57 2.87 -3.10 -13.81
CA TYR A 57 2.41 -4.42 -14.21
C TYR A 57 1.34 -4.31 -15.29
N ASP A 58 0.31 -3.50 -15.05
CA ASP A 58 -0.80 -3.31 -15.99
C ASP A 58 -0.35 -2.65 -17.31
N GLN A 59 0.57 -1.68 -17.26
CA GLN A 59 1.16 -1.07 -18.47
C GLN A 59 2.04 -2.05 -19.25
N GLY A 60 2.58 -3.07 -18.58
CA GLY A 60 3.41 -4.13 -19.14
C GLY A 60 2.61 -5.28 -19.79
N LEU A 61 1.29 -5.34 -19.60
CA LEU A 61 0.44 -6.34 -20.25
C LEU A 61 0.43 -6.14 -21.78
N ASP A 62 0.47 -7.25 -22.51
CA ASP A 62 0.54 -7.22 -23.97
C ASP A 62 -0.82 -6.81 -24.57
N GLN A 63 -0.84 -5.66 -25.22
CA GLN A 63 -2.03 -5.06 -25.84
C GLN A 63 -2.71 -6.00 -26.86
N ARG A 64 -1.97 -6.94 -27.46
CA ARG A 64 -2.54 -7.94 -28.39
C ARG A 64 -3.57 -8.85 -27.73
N TYR A 65 -3.51 -9.00 -26.41
CA TYR A 65 -4.41 -9.84 -25.63
C TYR A 65 -5.45 -9.06 -24.82
N PHE A 66 -5.50 -7.72 -24.97
CA PHE A 66 -6.48 -6.90 -24.26
C PHE A 66 -7.92 -7.39 -24.51
N GLY A 67 -8.73 -7.45 -23.45
CA GLY A 67 -10.10 -7.97 -23.50
C GLY A 67 -10.18 -9.50 -23.56
N THR A 68 -9.06 -10.20 -23.38
CA THR A 68 -9.00 -11.66 -23.23
C THR A 68 -8.34 -12.01 -21.90
N PRO A 69 -8.54 -13.23 -21.37
CA PRO A 69 -7.89 -13.65 -20.12
C PRO A 69 -6.36 -13.59 -20.12
N LEU A 70 -5.71 -13.56 -21.29
CA LEU A 70 -4.26 -13.42 -21.41
C LEU A 70 -3.77 -11.98 -21.28
N GLY A 71 -4.68 -11.01 -21.41
CA GLY A 71 -4.42 -9.58 -21.25
C GLY A 71 -4.80 -9.05 -19.87
N ASP A 72 -5.18 -9.93 -18.94
CA ASP A 72 -5.52 -9.60 -17.56
C ASP A 72 -4.36 -9.96 -16.62
N SER A 73 -4.29 -9.29 -15.46
CA SER A 73 -3.38 -9.68 -14.40
C SER A 73 -3.76 -11.06 -13.84
N VAL A 74 -2.75 -11.90 -13.58
CA VAL A 74 -2.98 -13.33 -13.33
C VAL A 74 -3.63 -13.61 -11.96
N SER A 75 -3.33 -12.79 -10.96
CA SER A 75 -3.92 -12.86 -9.63
C SER A 75 -3.61 -11.59 -8.83
N LEU A 76 -4.42 -11.34 -7.79
CA LEU A 76 -4.19 -10.23 -6.86
C LEU A 76 -2.85 -10.35 -6.12
N GLY A 77 -2.41 -11.57 -5.78
CA GLY A 77 -1.13 -11.79 -5.11
C GLY A 77 0.06 -11.47 -6.01
N ILE A 78 0.02 -11.87 -7.28
CA ILE A 78 1.05 -11.46 -8.23
C ILE A 78 0.98 -9.95 -8.48
N HIS A 79 -0.22 -9.37 -8.52
CA HIS A 79 -0.38 -7.93 -8.66
C HIS A 79 0.23 -7.15 -7.49
N GLU A 80 0.01 -7.58 -6.25
CA GLU A 80 0.63 -7.03 -5.04
C GLU A 80 2.14 -7.27 -5.00
N SER A 81 2.62 -8.42 -5.48
CA SER A 81 4.08 -8.66 -5.52
C SER A 81 4.81 -7.57 -6.31
N GLN A 82 4.18 -7.01 -7.34
CA GLN A 82 4.76 -5.93 -8.13
C GLN A 82 4.76 -4.60 -7.36
N SER A 83 3.66 -4.25 -6.68
CA SER A 83 3.62 -3.03 -5.86
C SER A 83 4.64 -3.10 -4.71
N ARG A 84 4.73 -4.24 -4.01
CA ARG A 84 5.68 -4.46 -2.91
C ARG A 84 7.12 -4.52 -3.36
N LEU A 85 7.40 -5.12 -4.52
CA LEU A 85 8.74 -5.11 -5.11
C LEU A 85 9.23 -3.68 -5.33
N TRP A 86 8.39 -2.82 -5.91
CA TRP A 86 8.77 -1.43 -6.18
C TRP A 86 8.78 -0.58 -4.91
N GLU A 87 7.80 -0.72 -4.02
CA GLU A 87 7.71 0.06 -2.78
C GLU A 87 8.85 -0.29 -1.81
N ASN A 88 8.98 -1.57 -1.48
CA ASN A 88 9.83 -2.03 -0.39
C ASN A 88 11.20 -2.45 -0.91
N CYS A 89 11.25 -3.48 -1.78
CA CYS A 89 12.52 -4.03 -2.24
C CYS A 89 13.36 -3.00 -3.01
N VAL A 90 12.72 -2.08 -3.75
CA VAL A 90 13.39 -0.99 -4.45
C VAL A 90 13.29 0.31 -3.65
N GLY A 91 12.09 0.83 -3.39
CA GLY A 91 11.86 2.17 -2.85
C GLY A 91 12.35 2.38 -1.42
N ARG A 92 12.43 1.33 -0.60
CA ARG A 92 13.01 1.40 0.76
C ARG A 92 14.48 0.96 0.81
N SER A 93 15.07 0.57 -0.32
CA SER A 93 16.45 0.09 -0.38
C SER A 93 17.49 1.21 -0.23
N ARG A 94 18.66 0.86 0.31
CA ARG A 94 19.79 1.80 0.45
C ARG A 94 20.24 2.39 -0.90
N PRO A 95 20.38 1.62 -1.99
CA PRO A 95 20.77 2.16 -3.30
C PRO A 95 19.79 3.20 -3.85
N PHE A 96 18.48 2.97 -3.66
CA PHE A 96 17.45 3.92 -4.07
C PHE A 96 17.65 5.29 -3.39
N TRP A 97 17.92 5.28 -2.09
CA TRP A 97 18.12 6.51 -1.33
C TRP A 97 19.48 7.17 -1.58
N HIS A 98 20.54 6.42 -1.89
CA HIS A 98 21.77 7.05 -2.39
C HIS A 98 21.55 7.88 -3.67
N PHE A 99 20.58 7.48 -4.51
CA PHE A 99 20.22 8.24 -5.70
C PHE A 99 19.23 9.39 -5.42
N PHE A 100 18.14 9.12 -4.70
CA PHE A 100 17.05 10.10 -4.52
C PHE A 100 17.24 11.05 -3.34
N TYR A 101 18.04 10.70 -2.34
CA TYR A 101 18.19 11.54 -1.14
C TYR A 101 18.77 12.94 -1.43
N PRO A 102 19.78 13.12 -2.30
CA PRO A 102 20.24 14.47 -2.66
C PRO A 102 19.14 15.33 -3.30
N ILE A 103 18.25 14.72 -4.08
CA ILE A 103 17.10 15.41 -4.70
C ILE A 103 16.09 15.78 -3.61
N LEU A 104 15.84 14.88 -2.66
CA LEU A 104 14.93 15.12 -1.55
C LEU A 104 15.42 16.26 -0.65
N GLN A 105 16.73 16.29 -0.33
CA GLN A 105 17.34 17.38 0.43
C GLN A 105 17.23 18.73 -0.28
N GLN A 106 17.35 18.77 -1.61
CA GLN A 106 17.13 20.01 -2.38
C GLN A 106 15.67 20.47 -2.34
N THR A 107 14.73 19.52 -2.27
CA THR A 107 13.28 19.79 -2.24
C THR A 107 12.84 20.27 -0.85
N PHE A 108 13.44 19.72 0.22
CA PHE A 108 13.10 19.99 1.61
C PHE A 108 14.34 20.33 2.45
N PRO A 109 15.07 21.42 2.12
CA PRO A 109 16.36 21.73 2.73
C PRO A 109 16.27 21.98 4.23
N ASP A 110 15.23 22.67 4.69
CA ASP A 110 15.06 23.00 6.11
C ASP A 110 14.69 21.75 6.94
N GLN A 111 13.77 20.93 6.43
CA GLN A 111 13.32 19.71 7.11
C GLN A 111 14.41 18.62 7.20
N LEU A 112 15.34 18.58 6.24
CA LEU A 112 16.41 17.58 6.16
C LEU A 112 17.78 18.14 6.53
N HIS A 113 17.84 19.36 7.04
CA HIS A 113 19.10 20.01 7.40
C HIS A 113 19.87 19.20 8.45
N GLY A 114 21.11 18.85 8.14
CA GLY A 114 21.99 18.09 9.05
C GLY A 114 21.65 16.60 9.18
N MET A 115 20.66 16.10 8.45
CA MET A 115 20.39 14.67 8.33
C MET A 115 21.24 14.08 7.20
N ASP A 116 21.89 12.95 7.46
CA ASP A 116 22.57 12.18 6.41
C ASP A 116 21.66 11.07 5.84
N VAL A 117 22.07 10.52 4.71
CA VAL A 117 21.31 9.50 3.99
C VAL A 117 21.13 8.21 4.80
N ASP A 118 22.09 7.87 5.67
CA ASP A 118 22.06 6.63 6.44
C ASP A 118 21.07 6.73 7.61
N HIS A 119 21.03 7.88 8.29
CA HIS A 119 20.01 8.20 9.29
C HIS A 119 18.62 8.28 8.67
N PHE A 120 18.49 8.91 7.50
CA PHE A 120 17.22 8.95 6.78
C PHE A 120 16.75 7.54 6.39
N TYR A 121 17.64 6.72 5.82
CA TYR A 121 17.36 5.34 5.46
C TYR A 121 16.92 4.50 6.67
N ALA A 122 17.56 4.68 7.83
CA ALA A 122 17.14 4.01 9.05
C ALA A 122 15.74 4.47 9.52
N ALA A 123 15.42 5.76 9.37
CA ALA A 123 14.14 6.33 9.79
C ALA A 123 12.94 5.83 8.98
N ILE A 124 13.09 5.67 7.66
CA ILE A 124 12.02 5.16 6.77
C ILE A 124 11.81 3.64 6.88
N ASN A 125 12.76 2.92 7.48
CA ASN A 125 12.71 1.47 7.72
C ASN A 125 12.46 1.15 9.21
N ARG A 126 11.92 2.12 9.95
CA ARG A 126 11.59 1.95 11.36
C ARG A 126 10.42 0.98 11.50
N VAL A 127 10.61 -0.02 12.35
CA VAL A 127 9.57 -0.99 12.74
C VAL A 127 8.87 -0.50 13.99
N LYS A 128 7.54 -0.43 13.95
CA LYS A 128 6.70 -0.06 15.09
C LYS A 128 5.24 -0.46 14.82
N PRO A 129 4.54 -1.08 15.78
CA PRO A 129 3.09 -1.24 15.69
C PRO A 129 2.38 0.09 15.41
N SER A 130 1.49 0.08 14.42
CA SER A 130 0.69 1.23 13.98
C SER A 130 -0.77 0.81 13.70
N LEU A 131 -1.68 1.78 13.64
CA LEU A 131 -3.11 1.49 13.49
C LEU A 131 -3.51 1.20 12.03
N ILE A 132 -2.87 1.88 11.09
CA ILE A 132 -3.28 1.95 9.69
C ILE A 132 -2.45 0.97 8.86
N ARG A 133 -3.12 -0.04 8.28
CA ARG A 133 -2.47 -1.11 7.50
C ARG A 133 -1.59 -0.57 6.37
N VAL A 134 -2.07 0.41 5.61
CA VAL A 134 -1.32 0.97 4.45
C VAL A 134 -0.08 1.77 4.87
N GLU A 135 0.07 2.06 6.16
CA GLU A 135 1.21 2.78 6.75
C GLU A 135 2.07 1.87 7.65
N ALA A 136 1.73 0.58 7.76
CA ALA A 136 2.47 -0.37 8.57
C ALA A 136 3.84 -0.69 7.95
N ASP A 137 4.81 -0.99 8.81
CA ASP A 137 6.15 -1.37 8.38
C ASP A 137 6.20 -2.82 7.86
N GLU A 138 7.30 -3.18 7.21
CA GLU A 138 7.47 -4.49 6.55
C GLU A 138 7.32 -5.69 7.49
N LEU A 139 7.56 -5.54 8.80
CA LEU A 139 7.46 -6.63 9.78
C LEU A 139 6.09 -6.71 10.46
N THR A 140 5.38 -5.59 10.59
CA THR A 140 4.06 -5.55 11.23
C THR A 140 2.90 -5.62 10.24
N TYR A 141 3.12 -5.29 8.97
CA TYR A 141 2.09 -5.27 7.93
C TYR A 141 1.29 -6.58 7.85
N ASN A 142 1.95 -7.73 7.88
CA ASN A 142 1.28 -9.02 7.74
C ASN A 142 0.36 -9.35 8.93
N LEU A 143 0.60 -8.76 10.11
CA LEU A 143 -0.31 -8.89 11.25
C LEU A 143 -1.66 -8.19 10.98
N HIS A 144 -1.62 -7.06 10.25
CA HIS A 144 -2.84 -6.41 9.78
C HIS A 144 -3.64 -7.28 8.80
N ILE A 145 -2.96 -8.09 7.99
CA ILE A 145 -3.61 -9.03 7.07
C ILE A 145 -4.22 -10.19 7.84
N MET A 146 -3.49 -10.76 8.80
CA MET A 146 -3.95 -11.87 9.63
C MET A 146 -5.25 -11.52 10.36
N LEU A 147 -5.32 -10.36 11.02
CA LEU A 147 -6.53 -9.98 11.77
C LEU A 147 -7.76 -9.86 10.87
N ARG A 148 -7.61 -9.33 9.65
CA ARG A 148 -8.70 -9.19 8.68
C ARG A 148 -9.13 -10.55 8.16
N PHE A 149 -8.18 -11.39 7.80
CA PHE A 149 -8.45 -12.75 7.33
C PHE A 149 -9.21 -13.56 8.39
N GLU A 150 -8.81 -13.49 9.65
CA GLU A 150 -9.51 -14.21 10.72
C GLU A 150 -10.91 -13.65 11.01
N ILE A 151 -11.11 -12.34 10.87
CA ILE A 151 -12.44 -11.72 10.95
C ILE A 151 -13.32 -12.21 9.78
N GLU A 152 -12.79 -12.24 8.56
CA GLU A 152 -13.51 -12.76 7.40
C GLU A 152 -13.89 -14.23 7.58
N GLN A 153 -12.97 -15.06 8.07
CA GLN A 153 -13.26 -16.46 8.40
C GLN A 153 -14.38 -16.57 9.44
N ALA A 154 -14.31 -15.80 10.53
CA ALA A 154 -15.33 -15.82 11.57
C ALA A 154 -16.71 -15.39 11.05
N LEU A 155 -16.78 -14.41 10.13
CA LEU A 155 -18.03 -14.00 9.50
C LEU A 155 -18.59 -15.10 8.59
N VAL A 156 -17.76 -15.68 7.72
CA VAL A 156 -18.17 -16.73 6.76
C VAL A 156 -18.60 -18.01 7.48
N GLU A 157 -17.94 -18.35 8.59
CA GLU A 157 -18.28 -19.53 9.40
C GLU A 157 -19.46 -19.28 10.36
N GLY A 158 -20.01 -18.06 10.40
CA GLY A 158 -21.11 -17.70 11.31
C GLY A 158 -20.72 -17.66 12.78
N LYS A 159 -19.42 -17.53 13.08
CA LYS A 159 -18.87 -17.40 14.45
C LYS A 159 -18.99 -15.97 15.00
N THR A 160 -19.18 -14.97 14.14
CA THR A 160 -19.43 -13.58 14.51
C THR A 160 -20.48 -12.94 13.59
N GLN A 161 -20.94 -11.73 13.94
CA GLN A 161 -21.89 -10.93 13.16
C GLN A 161 -21.34 -9.52 12.92
N PRO A 162 -21.78 -8.80 11.86
CA PRO A 162 -21.28 -7.46 11.53
C PRO A 162 -21.29 -6.46 12.68
N GLU A 163 -22.30 -6.53 13.56
CA GLU A 163 -22.46 -5.61 14.70
C GLU A 163 -21.37 -5.78 15.77
N ALA A 164 -20.72 -6.95 15.82
CA ALA A 164 -19.65 -7.24 16.78
C ALA A 164 -18.26 -6.84 16.25
N LEU A 165 -18.13 -6.46 14.98
CA LEU A 165 -16.84 -6.19 14.35
C LEU A 165 -16.04 -5.06 14.99
N PRO A 166 -16.63 -3.93 15.46
CA PRO A 166 -15.86 -2.89 16.14
C PRO A 166 -15.09 -3.43 17.37
N ALA A 167 -15.74 -4.22 18.21
CA ALA A 167 -15.13 -4.82 19.39
C ALA A 167 -14.09 -5.89 19.01
N LEU A 168 -14.47 -6.82 18.12
CA LEU A 168 -13.59 -7.89 17.65
C LEU A 168 -12.31 -7.35 16.99
N TRP A 169 -12.44 -6.28 16.20
CA TRP A 169 -11.30 -5.60 15.60
C TRP A 169 -10.34 -5.06 16.66
N ASN A 170 -10.87 -4.34 17.66
CA ASN A 170 -10.07 -3.76 18.72
C ASN A 170 -9.34 -4.83 19.55
N ASP A 171 -10.00 -5.96 19.81
CA ASP A 171 -9.39 -7.08 20.52
C ASP A 171 -8.28 -7.74 19.70
N LYS A 172 -8.48 -7.95 18.40
CA LYS A 172 -7.43 -8.49 17.53
C LYS A 172 -6.27 -7.53 17.31
N MET A 173 -6.51 -6.23 17.22
CA MET A 173 -5.45 -5.21 17.16
C MET A 173 -4.60 -5.24 18.42
N GLU A 174 -5.22 -5.36 19.60
CA GLU A 174 -4.48 -5.51 20.87
C GLU A 174 -3.69 -6.83 20.90
N GLU A 175 -4.31 -7.95 20.50
CA GLU A 175 -3.68 -9.27 20.48
C GLU A 175 -2.45 -9.32 19.58
N TYR A 176 -2.56 -8.80 18.35
CA TYR A 176 -1.48 -8.89 17.35
C TYR A 176 -0.47 -7.76 17.44
N LEU A 177 -0.91 -6.53 17.70
CA LEU A 177 -0.09 -5.32 17.60
C LEU A 177 0.12 -4.61 18.95
N GLY A 178 -0.58 -5.03 20.02
CA GLY A 178 -0.47 -4.42 21.35
C GLY A 178 -1.02 -3.00 21.43
N ILE A 179 -1.93 -2.63 20.52
CA ILE A 179 -2.51 -1.29 20.42
C ILE A 179 -4.00 -1.36 20.08
N ARG A 180 -4.76 -0.35 20.51
CA ARG A 180 -6.19 -0.22 20.22
C ARG A 180 -6.51 1.07 19.46
N PRO A 181 -7.29 1.01 18.37
CA PRO A 181 -7.83 2.20 17.73
C PRO A 181 -8.68 3.03 18.70
N PRO A 182 -8.57 4.36 18.70
CA PRO A 182 -9.39 5.23 19.54
C PRO A 182 -10.80 5.47 18.97
N SER A 183 -11.03 5.10 17.71
CA SER A 183 -12.30 5.24 17.00
C SER A 183 -12.44 4.19 15.91
N ASP A 184 -13.68 3.92 15.48
CA ASP A 184 -13.94 2.98 14.38
C ASP A 184 -13.36 3.46 13.05
N THR A 185 -13.21 4.77 12.86
CA THR A 185 -12.57 5.40 11.70
C THR A 185 -11.12 4.94 11.53
N GLU A 186 -10.38 4.81 12.63
CA GLU A 186 -9.01 4.29 12.65
C GLU A 186 -8.97 2.77 12.95
N GLY A 187 -10.14 2.18 13.20
CA GLY A 187 -10.33 0.76 13.47
C GLY A 187 -10.96 0.06 12.27
N VAL A 188 -12.10 -0.58 12.51
CA VAL A 188 -12.80 -1.44 11.54
C VAL A 188 -13.19 -0.75 10.23
N LEU A 189 -13.30 0.58 10.20
CA LEU A 189 -13.67 1.38 9.02
C LEU A 189 -12.46 1.92 8.24
N GLN A 190 -11.22 1.58 8.63
CA GLN A 190 -10.02 2.15 8.00
C GLN A 190 -9.83 1.71 6.54
N ASP A 191 -10.39 0.57 6.15
CA ASP A 191 -10.26 -0.03 4.82
C ASP A 191 -11.59 -0.09 4.09
N VAL A 192 -11.54 0.15 2.78
CA VAL A 192 -12.72 0.21 1.91
C VAL A 192 -13.22 -1.17 1.44
N HIS A 193 -12.40 -2.22 1.54
CA HIS A 193 -12.63 -3.55 0.94
C HIS A 193 -13.99 -4.16 1.25
N TRP A 194 -14.37 -4.22 2.53
CA TRP A 194 -15.64 -4.83 2.92
C TRP A 194 -16.85 -4.02 2.46
N SER A 195 -16.71 -2.71 2.25
CA SER A 195 -17.82 -1.84 1.80
C SER A 195 -18.28 -2.13 0.37
N PHE A 196 -17.42 -2.69 -0.48
CA PHE A 196 -17.75 -3.12 -1.84
C PHE A 196 -17.69 -4.65 -2.03
N GLY A 197 -17.68 -5.41 -0.92
CA GLY A 197 -17.81 -6.87 -0.93
C GLY A 197 -16.53 -7.65 -1.24
N ALA A 198 -15.35 -7.06 -1.11
CA ALA A 198 -14.07 -7.73 -1.36
C ALA A 198 -13.62 -8.62 -0.19
N PHE A 199 -14.39 -9.67 0.09
CA PHE A 199 -14.04 -10.72 1.06
C PHE A 199 -13.06 -11.73 0.45
N GLY A 200 -12.09 -12.20 1.22
CA GLY A 200 -11.00 -13.06 0.74
C GLY A 200 -9.94 -12.31 -0.07
N TYR A 201 -10.04 -10.98 -0.15
CA TYR A 201 -9.08 -10.12 -0.82
C TYR A 201 -7.81 -9.96 0.02
N PHE A 202 -7.95 -9.68 1.33
CA PHE A 202 -6.80 -9.33 2.17
C PHE A 202 -5.66 -10.34 2.18
N PRO A 203 -5.89 -11.67 2.18
CA PRO A 203 -4.80 -12.65 2.09
C PRO A 203 -3.89 -12.48 0.88
N SER A 204 -4.40 -11.91 -0.22
CA SER A 204 -3.56 -11.63 -1.39
C SER A 204 -2.45 -10.63 -1.11
N TYR A 205 -2.65 -9.71 -0.15
CA TYR A 205 -1.63 -8.75 0.26
C TYR A 205 -0.41 -9.41 0.90
N ALA A 206 -0.59 -10.52 1.61
CA ALA A 206 0.50 -11.27 2.25
C ALA A 206 1.14 -12.30 1.31
N LEU A 207 0.45 -12.64 0.20
CA LEU A 207 1.00 -13.51 -0.85
C LEU A 207 1.94 -12.75 -1.79
N GLY A 208 1.72 -11.45 -1.96
CA GLY A 208 2.57 -10.55 -2.74
C GLY A 208 3.83 -10.16 -1.98
#